data_AF-F2X0W6-F1
#
_entry.id   AF-F2X0W6-F1
#
_cell.length_a   1.000
_cell.length_b   1.000
_cell.length_c   1.000
_cell.angle_alpha   90.00
_cell.angle_beta   90.00
_cell.angle_gamma   90.00
#
_symmetry.space_group_name_H-M   'P 1'
#
loop_
_entity.id
_entity.type
_entity.pdbx_description
1 polymer ?
#
loop_
_entity_poly.entity_id
_entity_poly.type
_entity_poly.pdbx_seq_one_letter_code
_entity_poly.pdbx_strand_id
1 'polypeptide(L)'
;WKRCVDMNDRQLRFVVDGLGGKANGTPREDGYDITVASEIMAVFCLASDMEDLKNRLARIIIGYTYDGKPVTAGQLKAQGAMAALLKDAFKPNLVQTLEGTPAFVHGGPFANIAHGCNSIIATKMALKLADYVVTEAGFGADLGAEKFLDIKCRMADIRPDAVVIVATIRALKYNGGVKKEDLNQENLDALKKGLPNLLKHVENITEKYGIPAVVAINQFPTDTERELALVQEECNRLGVNAVLSEVWAKGGEGGLELAKEVVRIIEEGKNNFKPIYDLDM
;
A
#
# COMPACT_ATOMS: atom_id res chain seq x y z
N TRP A 1 8.40 -11.60 21.09
CA TRP A 1 8.55 -10.37 20.30
C TRP A 1 9.97 -10.31 19.74
N LYS A 2 10.14 -10.18 18.42
CA LYS A 2 11.45 -10.12 17.78
C LYS A 2 12.09 -8.73 17.91
N ARG A 3 13.40 -8.64 17.70
CA ARG A 3 14.13 -7.37 17.56
C ARG A 3 14.08 -6.87 16.10
N CYS A 4 14.58 -5.67 15.83
CA CYS A 4 14.67 -5.16 14.46
C CYS A 4 15.90 -4.31 14.19
N VAL A 5 16.30 -4.26 12.92
CA VAL A 5 17.35 -3.37 12.40
C VAL A 5 17.04 -3.01 10.95
N ASP A 6 17.29 -1.77 10.53
CA ASP A 6 17.05 -1.36 9.14
C ASP A 6 18.28 -1.61 8.26
N MET A 7 18.64 -2.90 8.14
CA MET A 7 19.74 -3.39 7.33
C MET A 7 19.38 -4.76 6.75
N ASN A 8 19.85 -5.04 5.54
CA ASN A 8 19.70 -6.36 4.91
C ASN A 8 20.69 -7.38 5.49
N ASP A 9 20.56 -7.68 6.78
CA ASP A 9 21.46 -8.58 7.50
C ASP A 9 20.82 -9.97 7.74
N ARG A 10 21.24 -10.95 6.93
CA ARG A 10 20.76 -12.33 7.07
C ARG A 10 21.27 -13.03 8.33
N GLN A 11 22.38 -12.57 8.91
CA GLN A 11 23.05 -13.21 10.05
C GLN A 11 22.19 -13.12 11.32
N LEU A 12 21.38 -12.08 11.43
CA LEU A 12 20.52 -11.81 12.60
C LEU A 12 19.15 -12.48 12.52
N ARG A 13 18.86 -13.27 11.48
CA ARG A 13 17.55 -13.92 11.31
C ARG A 13 17.22 -14.88 12.47
N PHE A 14 18.23 -15.64 12.91
CA PHE A 14 18.12 -16.62 13.99
C PHE A 14 19.34 -16.49 14.88
N VAL A 15 19.12 -16.16 16.15
CA VAL A 15 20.18 -15.97 17.14
C VAL A 15 19.79 -16.61 18.46
N VAL A 16 20.79 -16.87 19.30
CA VAL A 16 20.59 -17.13 20.72
C VAL A 16 21.21 -15.96 21.47
N ASP A 17 20.43 -15.33 22.35
CA ASP A 17 20.87 -14.20 23.16
C ASP A 17 20.76 -14.48 24.67
N GLY A 18 21.15 -13.52 25.51
CA GLY A 18 21.15 -13.71 26.98
C GLY A 18 22.21 -14.70 27.48
N LEU A 19 23.27 -14.92 26.69
CA LEU A 19 24.41 -15.76 27.05
C LEU A 19 25.35 -15.06 28.06
N GLY A 20 26.38 -15.77 28.53
CA GLY A 20 27.41 -15.20 29.41
C GLY A 20 27.11 -15.28 30.91
N GLY A 21 26.26 -16.21 31.35
CA GLY A 21 25.94 -16.46 32.76
C GLY A 21 24.89 -15.52 33.36
N LYS A 22 24.50 -15.76 34.62
CA LYS A 22 23.33 -15.15 35.27
C LYS A 22 23.30 -13.61 35.31
N ALA A 23 24.46 -12.95 35.21
CA ALA A 23 24.54 -11.49 35.22
C ALA A 23 24.14 -10.87 33.86
N ASN A 24 24.16 -11.65 32.78
CA ASN A 24 24.06 -11.16 31.40
C ASN A 24 22.74 -11.54 30.70
N GLY A 25 21.80 -12.16 31.43
CA GLY A 25 20.44 -12.41 30.95
C GLY A 25 19.93 -13.82 31.20
N THR A 26 18.96 -14.22 30.40
CA THR A 26 18.36 -15.56 30.40
C THR A 26 18.39 -16.10 28.97
N PRO A 27 19.11 -17.19 28.69
CA PRO A 27 19.26 -17.71 27.34
C PRO A 27 17.92 -18.03 26.67
N ARG A 28 17.76 -17.58 25.43
CA ARG A 28 16.60 -17.91 24.59
C ARG A 28 16.95 -17.81 23.11
N GLU A 29 16.13 -18.46 22.29
CA GLU A 29 16.12 -18.20 20.85
C GLU A 29 15.44 -16.85 20.56
N ASP A 30 15.99 -16.12 19.58
CA ASP A 30 15.44 -14.87 19.08
C ASP A 30 15.77 -14.67 17.60
N GLY A 31 15.33 -13.55 17.05
CA GLY A 31 15.77 -13.08 15.74
C GLY A 31 15.44 -11.62 15.52
N TYR A 32 15.93 -11.11 14.41
CA TYR A 32 15.65 -9.76 13.92
C TYR A 32 14.75 -9.81 12.70
N ASP A 33 13.93 -8.78 12.58
CA ASP A 33 13.27 -8.39 11.34
C ASP A 33 13.85 -7.07 10.82
N ILE A 34 13.63 -6.78 9.54
CA ILE A 34 13.88 -5.43 9.04
C ILE A 34 12.88 -4.46 9.69
N THR A 35 13.29 -3.23 10.04
CA THR A 35 12.47 -2.31 10.85
C THR A 35 11.06 -2.07 10.31
N VAL A 36 10.90 -1.97 8.99
CA VAL A 36 9.60 -1.78 8.32
C VAL A 36 8.64 -2.97 8.44
N ALA A 37 9.13 -4.14 8.84
CA ALA A 37 8.33 -5.33 9.13
C ALA A 37 7.83 -5.38 10.59
N SER A 38 8.31 -4.48 11.46
CA SER A 38 7.86 -4.41 12.86
C SER A 38 6.38 -4.03 12.94
N GLU A 39 5.62 -4.65 13.84
CA GLU A 39 4.25 -4.21 14.15
C GLU A 39 4.23 -2.77 14.71
N ILE A 40 5.35 -2.25 15.25
CA ILE A 40 5.47 -0.82 15.58
C ILE A 40 5.24 0.05 14.33
N MET A 41 5.72 -0.36 13.16
CA MET A 41 5.49 0.36 11.89
C MET A 41 4.02 0.29 11.48
N ALA A 42 3.36 -0.86 11.66
CA ALA A 42 1.93 -1.00 11.38
C ALA A 42 1.08 -0.14 12.32
N VAL A 43 1.38 -0.15 13.63
CA VAL A 43 0.74 0.70 14.65
C VAL A 43 0.95 2.17 14.36
N PHE A 44 2.17 2.56 13.99
CA PHE A 44 2.51 3.92 13.58
C PHE A 44 1.71 4.37 12.36
N CYS A 45 1.53 3.51 11.37
CA CYS A 45 0.79 3.86 10.16
C CYS A 45 -0.73 3.84 10.36
N LEU A 46 -1.26 3.12 11.36
CA LEU A 46 -2.70 2.99 11.61
C LEU A 46 -3.22 3.87 12.76
N ALA A 47 -2.36 4.60 13.47
CA ALA A 47 -2.80 5.48 14.54
C ALA A 47 -3.41 6.79 13.98
N SER A 48 -4.53 7.23 14.55
CA SER A 48 -5.19 8.50 14.19
C SER A 48 -4.55 9.72 14.84
N ASP A 49 -3.96 9.54 16.01
CA ASP A 49 -3.37 10.57 16.86
C ASP A 49 -2.43 9.93 17.89
N MET A 50 -1.80 10.75 18.74
CA MET A 50 -0.84 10.30 19.76
C MET A 50 -1.49 9.46 20.87
N GLU A 51 -2.77 9.69 21.17
CA GLU A 51 -3.49 8.90 22.17
C GLU A 51 -3.80 7.50 21.63
N ASP A 52 -4.31 7.41 20.41
CA ASP A 52 -4.54 6.14 19.71
C ASP A 52 -3.23 5.38 19.51
N LEU A 53 -2.13 6.05 19.13
CA LEU A 53 -0.80 5.43 19.02
C LEU A 53 -0.40 4.75 20.34
N LYS A 54 -0.48 5.47 21.46
CA LYS A 54 -0.14 4.95 22.79
C LYS A 54 -1.05 3.78 23.19
N ASN A 55 -2.34 3.85 22.88
CA ASN A 55 -3.31 2.80 23.19
C ASN A 55 -3.10 1.54 22.32
N ARG A 56 -2.71 1.69 21.05
CA ARG A 56 -2.30 0.58 20.18
C ARG A 56 -1.03 -0.09 20.68
N LEU A 57 -0.01 0.71 21.00
CA LEU A 57 1.24 0.22 21.57
C LEU A 57 1.02 -0.58 22.86
N ALA A 58 0.08 -0.17 23.71
CA ALA A 58 -0.25 -0.90 24.94
C ALA A 58 -0.88 -2.29 24.69
N ARG A 59 -1.58 -2.47 23.57
CA ARG A 59 -2.30 -3.70 23.21
C ARG A 59 -1.42 -4.77 22.55
N ILE A 60 -0.21 -4.40 22.13
CA ILE A 60 0.75 -5.33 21.53
C ILE A 60 1.00 -6.51 22.46
N ILE A 61 0.79 -7.73 21.97
CA ILE A 61 1.13 -8.97 22.66
C ILE A 61 2.60 -9.29 22.37
N ILE A 62 3.42 -9.36 23.42
CA ILE A 62 4.87 -9.58 23.28
C ILE A 62 5.30 -11.04 23.50
N GLY A 63 4.42 -11.85 24.09
CA GLY A 63 4.67 -13.23 24.48
C GLY A 63 3.55 -13.79 25.35
N TYR A 64 3.80 -14.94 25.96
CA TYR A 64 2.82 -15.69 26.75
C TYR A 64 3.43 -16.15 28.08
N THR A 65 2.62 -16.26 29.12
CA THR A 65 3.02 -16.91 30.38
C THR A 65 3.19 -18.42 30.18
N TYR A 66 3.77 -19.13 31.17
CA TYR A 66 3.80 -20.59 31.16
C TYR A 66 2.40 -21.23 31.03
N ASP A 67 1.37 -20.62 31.62
CA ASP A 67 -0.03 -21.05 31.49
C ASP A 67 -0.70 -20.62 30.16
N GLY A 68 0.05 -20.05 29.21
CA GLY A 68 -0.48 -19.62 27.91
C GLY A 68 -1.27 -18.31 27.89
N LYS A 69 -1.27 -17.52 28.97
CA LYS A 69 -1.95 -16.22 29.01
C LYS A 69 -1.15 -15.16 28.23
N PRO A 70 -1.78 -14.32 27.40
CA PRO A 70 -1.07 -13.29 26.64
C PRO A 70 -0.47 -12.25 27.59
N VAL A 71 0.75 -11.82 27.29
CA VAL A 71 1.44 -10.72 27.97
C VAL A 71 1.56 -9.54 27.01
N THR A 72 1.09 -8.37 27.42
CA THR A 72 1.10 -7.16 26.59
C THR A 72 2.20 -6.17 26.97
N ALA A 73 2.59 -5.31 26.03
CA ALA A 73 3.49 -4.19 26.31
C ALA A 73 2.94 -3.22 27.37
N GLY A 74 1.60 -3.12 27.48
CA GLY A 74 0.91 -2.38 28.53
C GLY A 74 1.20 -2.91 29.94
N GLN A 75 1.23 -4.23 30.12
CA GLN A 75 1.58 -4.87 31.40
C GLN A 75 3.05 -4.61 31.78
N LEU A 76 3.93 -4.44 30.78
CA LEU A 76 5.32 -4.02 30.97
C LEU A 76 5.49 -2.50 31.14
N LYS A 77 4.40 -1.72 31.10
CA LYS A 77 4.40 -0.24 31.17
C LYS A 77 5.26 0.43 30.10
N ALA A 78 5.45 -0.21 28.94
CA ALA A 78 6.37 0.25 27.89
C ALA A 78 5.75 1.30 26.95
N GLN A 79 4.41 1.37 26.86
CA GLN A 79 3.69 2.19 25.89
C GLN A 79 3.99 3.69 25.99
N GLY A 80 4.19 4.22 27.20
CA GLY A 80 4.50 5.63 27.41
C GLY A 80 5.88 6.01 26.88
N ALA A 81 6.88 5.17 27.15
CA ALA A 81 8.24 5.36 26.67
C ALA A 81 8.33 5.20 25.14
N MET A 82 7.64 4.20 24.58
CA MET A 82 7.57 4.01 23.12
C MET A 82 6.90 5.20 22.43
N ALA A 83 5.78 5.70 22.95
CA ALA A 83 5.11 6.89 22.41
C ALA A 83 6.01 8.13 22.48
N ALA A 84 6.78 8.30 23.55
CA ALA A 84 7.74 9.40 23.68
C ALA A 84 8.85 9.34 22.60
N LEU A 85 9.40 8.16 22.33
CA LEU A 85 10.38 7.95 21.25
C LEU A 85 9.80 8.25 19.86
N LEU A 86 8.50 8.07 19.68
CA LEU A 86 7.80 8.32 18.42
C LEU A 86 7.20 9.73 18.31
N LYS A 87 7.33 10.58 19.34
CA LYS A 87 6.64 11.88 19.42
C LYS A 87 6.83 12.76 18.18
N ASP A 88 8.07 12.91 17.73
CA ASP A 88 8.39 13.74 16.57
C ASP A 88 8.33 12.94 15.27
N ALA A 89 8.68 11.65 15.32
CA ALA A 89 8.55 10.76 14.17
C ALA A 89 7.12 10.70 13.64
N PHE A 90 6.10 10.82 14.51
CA PHE A 90 4.69 10.73 14.15
C PHE A 90 4.12 11.95 13.39
N LYS A 91 4.94 12.98 13.17
CA LYS A 91 4.54 14.16 12.39
C LYS A 91 4.81 13.91 10.89
N PRO A 92 3.81 14.04 10.00
CA PRO A 92 4.00 13.91 8.56
C PRO A 92 5.13 14.78 8.01
N ASN A 93 6.03 14.20 7.21
CA ASN A 93 7.13 14.92 6.59
C ASN A 93 6.67 15.55 5.28
N LEU A 94 6.63 16.88 5.21
CA LEU A 94 6.35 17.62 3.98
C LEU A 94 7.62 17.72 3.12
N VAL A 95 7.49 17.30 1.87
CA VAL A 95 8.48 17.47 0.79
C VAL A 95 7.73 17.98 -0.46
N GLN A 96 8.39 17.99 -1.62
CA GLN A 96 7.77 18.39 -2.88
C GLN A 96 8.21 17.48 -4.03
N THR A 97 7.39 17.41 -5.08
CA THR A 97 7.76 16.80 -6.37
C THR A 97 8.72 17.72 -7.13
N LEU A 98 9.23 17.26 -8.29
CA LEU A 98 10.07 18.09 -9.18
C LEU A 98 9.36 19.37 -9.67
N GLU A 99 8.03 19.38 -9.68
CA GLU A 99 7.20 20.51 -10.14
C GLU A 99 6.61 21.33 -8.99
N GLY A 100 7.09 21.11 -7.76
CA GLY A 100 6.65 21.88 -6.58
C GLY A 100 5.32 21.44 -5.98
N THR A 101 4.73 20.32 -6.43
CA THR A 101 3.52 19.76 -5.81
C THR A 101 3.85 19.30 -4.38
N PRO A 102 3.13 19.77 -3.36
CA PRO A 102 3.32 19.32 -1.98
C PRO A 102 3.13 17.80 -1.85
N ALA A 103 4.04 17.11 -1.16
CA ALA A 103 3.97 15.67 -0.96
C ALA A 103 4.30 15.28 0.48
N PHE A 104 3.47 14.44 1.09
CA PHE A 104 3.81 13.81 2.37
C PHE A 104 4.46 12.45 2.17
N VAL A 105 5.60 12.23 2.83
CA VAL A 105 6.28 10.92 2.89
C VAL A 105 6.35 10.46 4.34
N HIS A 106 5.51 9.50 4.72
CA HIS A 106 5.35 9.15 6.13
C HIS A 106 4.83 7.72 6.36
N GLY A 107 5.64 6.92 7.04
CA GLY A 107 5.36 5.50 7.28
C GLY A 107 5.65 4.63 6.04
N GLY A 108 5.83 3.34 6.26
CA GLY A 108 6.13 2.38 5.20
C GLY A 108 6.12 0.93 5.71
N PRO A 109 4.94 0.37 6.04
CA PRO A 109 4.83 -1.01 6.47
C PRO A 109 4.90 -1.95 5.25
N PHE A 110 5.26 -3.21 5.48
CA PHE A 110 5.11 -4.25 4.45
C PHE A 110 3.65 -4.41 3.99
N ALA A 111 3.48 -4.85 2.74
CA ALA A 111 2.16 -5.09 2.13
C ALA A 111 1.72 -6.56 2.16
N ASN A 112 2.54 -7.47 2.71
CA ASN A 112 2.20 -8.89 2.91
C ASN A 112 1.72 -9.14 4.35
N ILE A 113 2.59 -8.98 5.35
CA ILE A 113 2.29 -9.17 6.78
C ILE A 113 1.58 -7.96 7.43
N ALA A 114 1.51 -6.84 6.71
CA ALA A 114 0.79 -5.64 7.10
C ALA A 114 0.06 -5.05 5.88
N HIS A 115 -0.45 -3.83 6.01
CA HIS A 115 -1.41 -3.22 5.08
C HIS A 115 -0.77 -2.39 3.95
N GLY A 116 0.56 -2.21 3.94
CA GLY A 116 1.25 -1.63 2.78
C GLY A 116 0.92 -0.18 2.41
N CYS A 117 0.42 0.64 3.34
CA CYS A 117 0.04 2.03 3.07
C CYS A 117 0.91 3.01 3.88
N ASN A 118 1.03 4.24 3.39
CA ASN A 118 1.51 5.35 4.22
C ASN A 118 0.54 5.62 5.39
N SER A 119 0.98 6.39 6.38
CA SER A 119 0.22 6.59 7.62
C SER A 119 -1.16 7.24 7.44
N ILE A 120 -2.10 6.88 8.30
CA ILE A 120 -3.42 7.53 8.43
C ILE A 120 -3.26 9.02 8.75
N ILE A 121 -2.37 9.39 9.66
CA ILE A 121 -2.18 10.80 10.05
C ILE A 121 -1.79 11.69 8.85
N ALA A 122 -0.90 11.21 7.97
CA ALA A 122 -0.53 11.95 6.76
C ALA A 122 -1.69 12.04 5.76
N THR A 123 -2.41 10.93 5.51
CA THR A 123 -3.57 10.93 4.60
C THR A 123 -4.69 11.85 5.13
N LYS A 124 -5.06 11.76 6.41
CA LYS A 124 -6.11 12.62 7.00
C LYS A 124 -5.68 14.09 7.03
N MET A 125 -4.41 14.38 7.29
CA MET A 125 -3.89 15.74 7.23
C MET A 125 -3.98 16.30 5.81
N ALA A 126 -3.56 15.54 4.79
CA ALA A 126 -3.68 15.93 3.39
C ALA A 126 -5.13 16.22 2.99
N LEU A 127 -6.08 15.36 3.40
CA LEU A 127 -7.51 15.51 3.10
C LEU A 127 -8.15 16.76 3.72
N LYS A 128 -7.48 17.41 4.68
CA LYS A 128 -7.92 18.68 5.27
C LYS A 128 -7.22 19.90 4.67
N LEU A 129 -6.14 19.70 3.92
CA LEU A 129 -5.30 20.77 3.38
C LEU A 129 -5.39 20.93 1.86
N ALA A 130 -5.92 19.93 1.15
CA ALA A 130 -6.02 19.92 -0.31
C ALA A 130 -7.41 19.42 -0.76
N ASP A 131 -7.80 19.81 -1.97
CA ASP A 131 -9.05 19.39 -2.60
C ASP A 131 -8.96 17.94 -3.13
N TYR A 132 -7.79 17.54 -3.62
CA TYR A 132 -7.52 16.18 -4.08
C TYR A 132 -6.28 15.62 -3.38
N VAL A 133 -6.39 14.37 -2.91
CA VAL A 133 -5.28 13.64 -2.28
C VAL A 133 -5.04 12.35 -3.04
N VAL A 134 -3.91 12.27 -3.72
CA VAL A 134 -3.45 11.03 -4.36
C VAL A 134 -2.58 10.27 -3.36
N THR A 135 -2.89 8.99 -3.16
CA THR A 135 -2.14 8.06 -2.30
C THR A 135 -2.08 6.70 -2.97
N GLU A 136 -1.17 5.84 -2.51
CA GLU A 136 -0.98 4.50 -3.05
C GLU A 136 -0.91 3.44 -1.94
N ALA A 137 -0.91 2.17 -2.35
CA ALA A 137 -0.67 1.01 -1.51
C ALA A 137 0.28 0.04 -2.24
N GLY A 138 1.11 -0.66 -1.48
CA GLY A 138 2.13 -1.57 -2.03
C GLY A 138 1.55 -2.85 -2.66
N PHE A 139 2.28 -3.42 -3.62
CA PHE A 139 1.87 -4.57 -4.45
C PHE A 139 0.67 -4.28 -5.36
N GLY A 140 -0.01 -5.33 -5.85
CA GLY A 140 -1.19 -5.23 -6.71
C GLY A 140 -2.46 -4.92 -5.92
N ALA A 141 -3.57 -4.70 -6.63
CA ALA A 141 -4.86 -4.37 -6.03
C ALA A 141 -5.48 -5.52 -5.21
N ASP A 142 -5.00 -6.75 -5.42
CA ASP A 142 -5.33 -7.94 -4.62
C ASP A 142 -4.76 -7.92 -3.20
N LEU A 143 -3.70 -7.14 -2.95
CA LEU A 143 -3.09 -7.01 -1.63
C LEU A 143 -3.15 -5.56 -1.12
N GLY A 144 -2.54 -4.63 -1.85
CA GLY A 144 -2.43 -3.24 -1.42
C GLY A 144 -3.78 -2.55 -1.36
N ALA A 145 -4.55 -2.60 -2.45
CA ALA A 145 -5.85 -1.95 -2.51
C ALA A 145 -6.86 -2.63 -1.57
N GLU A 146 -6.93 -3.97 -1.53
CA GLU A 146 -7.76 -4.71 -0.56
C GLU A 146 -7.49 -4.21 0.86
N LYS A 147 -6.24 -4.20 1.31
CA LYS A 147 -5.89 -3.77 2.67
C LYS A 147 -6.07 -2.27 2.89
N PHE A 148 -5.90 -1.44 1.87
CA PHE A 148 -6.24 -0.03 1.95
C PHE A 148 -7.75 0.15 2.23
N LEU A 149 -8.59 -0.57 1.49
CA LEU A 149 -10.04 -0.43 1.53
C LEU A 149 -10.67 -1.11 2.75
N ASP A 150 -10.23 -2.32 3.09
CA ASP A 150 -10.81 -3.13 4.16
C ASP A 150 -10.17 -2.89 5.54
N ILE A 151 -8.95 -2.34 5.60
CA ILE A 151 -8.26 -2.04 6.87
C ILE A 151 -8.09 -0.53 7.05
N LYS A 152 -7.37 0.16 6.15
CA LYS A 152 -7.02 1.58 6.37
C LYS A 152 -8.24 2.49 6.32
N CYS A 153 -9.08 2.40 5.29
CA CYS A 153 -10.30 3.20 5.16
C CYS A 153 -11.23 3.03 6.37
N ARG A 154 -11.43 1.77 6.79
CA ARG A 154 -12.21 1.44 7.99
C ARG A 154 -11.68 2.12 9.25
N MET A 155 -10.37 2.09 9.47
CA MET A 155 -9.76 2.60 10.71
C MET A 155 -9.63 4.13 10.68
N ALA A 156 -9.45 4.71 9.50
CA ALA A 156 -9.28 6.14 9.32
C ALA A 156 -10.60 6.90 9.23
N ASP A 157 -11.71 6.19 9.02
CA ASP A 157 -13.01 6.77 8.64
C ASP A 157 -12.85 7.68 7.41
N ILE A 158 -12.30 7.11 6.33
CA ILE A 158 -12.12 7.78 5.04
C ILE A 158 -12.71 6.91 3.93
N ARG A 159 -13.20 7.57 2.89
CA ARG A 159 -13.83 6.94 1.74
C ARG A 159 -13.10 7.36 0.47
N PRO A 160 -12.64 6.41 -0.37
CA PRO A 160 -12.03 6.74 -1.65
C PRO A 160 -13.08 7.20 -2.67
N ASP A 161 -12.79 8.26 -3.41
CA ASP A 161 -13.69 8.78 -4.43
C ASP A 161 -13.43 8.18 -5.82
N ALA A 162 -12.18 7.81 -6.11
CA ALA A 162 -11.76 7.10 -7.32
C ALA A 162 -10.53 6.22 -7.06
N VAL A 163 -10.30 5.26 -7.96
CA VAL A 163 -9.11 4.40 -7.97
C VAL A 163 -8.45 4.42 -9.34
N VAL A 164 -7.13 4.60 -9.37
CA VAL A 164 -6.31 4.44 -10.58
C VAL A 164 -5.62 3.08 -10.51
N ILE A 165 -5.85 2.22 -11.52
CA ILE A 165 -5.16 0.94 -11.65
C ILE A 165 -4.06 1.08 -12.70
N VAL A 166 -2.81 1.05 -12.26
CA VAL A 166 -1.66 1.21 -13.15
C VAL A 166 -1.29 -0.12 -13.81
N ALA A 167 -1.09 -0.10 -15.12
CA ALA A 167 -0.63 -1.25 -15.90
C ALA A 167 0.42 -0.84 -16.96
N THR A 168 1.12 -1.83 -17.51
CA THR A 168 1.97 -1.66 -18.70
C THR A 168 1.70 -2.81 -19.66
N ILE A 169 1.79 -2.55 -20.97
CA ILE A 169 1.60 -3.59 -22.01
C ILE A 169 2.59 -4.74 -21.82
N ARG A 170 3.85 -4.44 -21.47
CA ARG A 170 4.87 -5.46 -21.17
C ARG A 170 4.50 -6.34 -19.97
N ALA A 171 3.98 -5.78 -18.88
CA ALA A 171 3.54 -6.58 -17.73
C ALA A 171 2.35 -7.48 -18.08
N LEU A 172 1.43 -7.02 -18.92
CA LEU A 172 0.31 -7.83 -19.39
C LEU A 172 0.79 -8.95 -20.34
N LYS A 173 1.70 -8.67 -21.27
CA LYS A 173 2.36 -9.72 -22.08
C LYS A 173 3.07 -10.76 -21.22
N TYR A 174 3.73 -10.33 -20.14
CA TYR A 174 4.36 -11.25 -19.19
C TYR A 174 3.34 -12.16 -18.50
N ASN A 175 2.21 -11.62 -18.04
CA ASN A 175 1.09 -12.43 -17.52
C ASN A 175 0.53 -13.39 -18.57
N GLY A 176 0.62 -13.03 -19.86
CA GLY A 176 0.28 -13.89 -20.99
C GLY A 176 1.31 -14.99 -21.31
N GLY A 177 2.42 -15.06 -20.56
CA GLY A 177 3.45 -16.09 -20.68
C GLY A 177 4.70 -15.68 -21.47
N VAL A 178 4.83 -14.43 -21.90
CA VAL A 178 6.06 -13.94 -22.55
C VAL A 178 7.17 -13.83 -21.53
N LYS A 179 8.35 -14.36 -21.85
CA LYS A 179 9.52 -14.27 -20.99
C LYS A 179 10.02 -12.83 -20.90
N LYS A 180 10.69 -12.49 -19.80
CA LYS A 180 11.13 -11.12 -19.52
C LYS A 180 12.03 -10.55 -20.62
N GLU A 181 12.82 -11.41 -21.26
CA GLU A 181 13.78 -11.05 -22.30
C GLU A 181 13.09 -10.67 -23.62
N ASP A 182 11.86 -11.14 -23.84
CA ASP A 182 11.14 -11.01 -25.11
C ASP A 182 10.03 -9.94 -25.08
N LEU A 183 9.88 -9.20 -23.97
CA LEU A 183 8.76 -8.27 -23.73
C LEU A 183 8.71 -7.06 -24.67
N ASN A 184 9.81 -6.73 -25.35
CA ASN A 184 9.89 -5.59 -26.26
C ASN A 184 9.27 -5.87 -27.64
N GLN A 185 8.97 -7.13 -27.96
CA GLN A 185 8.33 -7.51 -29.22
C GLN A 185 6.82 -7.33 -29.11
N GLU A 186 6.19 -6.82 -30.17
CA GLU A 186 4.71 -6.78 -30.24
C GLU A 186 4.16 -8.20 -30.14
N ASN A 187 3.19 -8.42 -29.25
CA ASN A 187 2.51 -9.72 -29.14
C ASN A 187 1.07 -9.56 -28.63
N LEU A 188 0.15 -9.35 -29.57
CA LEU A 188 -1.28 -9.18 -29.26
C LEU A 188 -1.93 -10.44 -28.67
N ASP A 189 -1.48 -11.65 -29.05
CA ASP A 189 -2.01 -12.91 -28.51
C ASP A 189 -1.65 -13.07 -27.02
N ALA A 190 -0.38 -12.84 -26.68
CA ALA A 190 0.05 -12.86 -25.28
C ALA A 190 -0.61 -11.73 -24.47
N LEU A 191 -0.70 -10.52 -25.03
CA LEU A 191 -1.38 -9.41 -24.39
C LEU A 191 -2.84 -9.78 -24.08
N LYS A 192 -3.56 -10.38 -25.04
CA LYS A 192 -4.93 -10.87 -24.85
C LYS A 192 -5.02 -11.95 -23.76
N LYS A 193 -4.02 -12.84 -23.65
CA LYS A 193 -3.95 -13.89 -22.62
C LYS A 193 -3.63 -13.36 -21.22
N GLY A 194 -2.88 -12.25 -21.12
CA GLY A 194 -2.50 -11.65 -19.83
C GLY A 194 -3.41 -10.53 -19.34
N LEU A 195 -4.18 -9.91 -20.25
CA LEU A 195 -5.24 -8.94 -19.95
C LEU A 195 -6.20 -9.35 -18.82
N PRO A 196 -6.61 -10.63 -18.67
CA PRO A 196 -7.46 -11.07 -17.56
C PRO A 196 -6.94 -10.71 -16.17
N ASN A 197 -5.63 -10.54 -15.98
CA ASN A 197 -5.09 -10.05 -14.70
C ASN A 197 -5.58 -8.61 -14.41
N LEU A 198 -5.41 -7.68 -15.35
CA LEU A 198 -5.90 -6.30 -15.22
C LEU A 198 -7.41 -6.25 -15.09
N LEU A 199 -8.13 -6.96 -15.96
CA LEU A 199 -9.59 -6.97 -15.96
C LEU A 199 -10.14 -7.48 -14.62
N LYS A 200 -9.48 -8.46 -13.99
CA LYS A 200 -9.87 -8.92 -12.66
C LYS A 200 -9.68 -7.87 -11.58
N HIS A 201 -8.58 -7.11 -11.62
CA HIS A 201 -8.37 -6.00 -10.70
C HIS A 201 -9.41 -4.88 -10.93
N VAL A 202 -9.78 -4.61 -12.19
CA VAL A 202 -10.87 -3.67 -12.52
C VAL A 202 -12.18 -4.13 -11.89
N GLU A 203 -12.61 -5.37 -12.15
CA GLU A 203 -13.84 -5.95 -11.56
C GLU A 203 -13.85 -5.90 -10.03
N ASN A 204 -12.71 -6.19 -9.38
CA ASN A 204 -12.63 -6.15 -7.93
C ASN A 204 -12.98 -4.73 -7.42
N ILE A 205 -12.40 -3.69 -8.03
CA ILE A 205 -12.64 -2.30 -7.62
C ILE A 205 -14.05 -1.84 -7.98
N THR A 206 -14.50 -2.07 -9.22
CA THR A 206 -15.77 -1.51 -9.71
C THR A 206 -16.99 -2.30 -9.25
N GLU A 207 -16.90 -3.63 -9.17
CA GLU A 207 -18.06 -4.47 -8.83
C GLU A 207 -18.09 -4.89 -7.36
N LYS A 208 -16.94 -5.24 -6.76
CA LYS A 208 -16.91 -5.72 -5.36
C LYS A 208 -16.92 -4.56 -4.39
N TYR A 209 -16.00 -3.62 -4.56
CA TYR A 209 -15.96 -2.42 -3.73
C TYR A 209 -16.96 -1.35 -4.18
N GLY A 210 -17.28 -1.26 -5.47
CA GLY A 210 -18.23 -0.26 -5.97
C GLY A 210 -17.62 1.14 -6.09
N ILE A 211 -16.33 1.25 -6.43
CA ILE A 211 -15.63 2.52 -6.55
C ILE A 211 -15.39 2.84 -8.04
N PRO A 212 -15.59 4.10 -8.48
CA PRO A 212 -15.18 4.53 -9.83
C PRO A 212 -13.69 4.24 -10.06
N ALA A 213 -13.37 3.66 -11.22
CA ALA A 213 -12.01 3.30 -11.57
C ALA A 213 -11.62 3.82 -12.95
N VAL A 214 -10.33 4.12 -13.11
CA VAL A 214 -9.67 4.37 -14.38
C VAL A 214 -8.39 3.53 -14.45
N VAL A 215 -8.08 3.00 -15.63
CA VAL A 215 -6.81 2.32 -15.88
C VAL A 215 -5.80 3.33 -16.42
N ALA A 216 -4.61 3.39 -15.82
CA ALA A 216 -3.49 4.18 -16.33
C ALA A 216 -2.46 3.24 -16.98
N ILE A 217 -2.24 3.39 -18.28
CA ILE A 217 -1.21 2.65 -19.02
C ILE A 217 0.04 3.51 -19.08
N ASN A 218 1.08 3.12 -18.34
CA ASN A 218 2.36 3.82 -18.42
C ASN A 218 3.04 3.50 -19.75
N GLN A 219 3.23 4.53 -20.59
CA GLN A 219 3.83 4.42 -21.91
C GLN A 219 5.26 3.85 -21.83
N PHE A 220 5.58 2.93 -22.74
CA PHE A 220 6.94 2.50 -22.98
C PHE A 220 7.32 2.62 -24.46
N PRO A 221 8.58 2.93 -24.83
CA PRO A 221 8.94 3.20 -26.23
C PRO A 221 8.70 2.06 -27.23
N THR A 222 8.59 0.82 -26.75
CA THR A 222 8.37 -0.36 -27.60
C THR A 222 6.91 -0.76 -27.70
N ASP A 223 6.02 -0.10 -26.97
CA ASP A 223 4.60 -0.40 -27.00
C ASP A 223 4.01 0.09 -28.32
N THR A 224 3.21 -0.74 -28.99
CA THR A 224 2.59 -0.37 -30.26
C THR A 224 1.19 0.21 -30.06
N GLU A 225 0.74 1.02 -31.01
CA GLU A 225 -0.63 1.57 -31.01
C GLU A 225 -1.69 0.45 -30.99
N ARG A 226 -1.40 -0.70 -31.62
CA ARG A 226 -2.30 -1.86 -31.64
C ARG A 226 -2.42 -2.50 -30.27
N GLU A 227 -1.31 -2.63 -29.54
CA GLU A 227 -1.30 -3.16 -28.19
C GLU A 227 -2.07 -2.23 -27.24
N LEU A 228 -1.87 -0.91 -27.36
CA LEU A 228 -2.63 0.07 -26.58
C LEU A 228 -4.13 0.02 -26.89
N ALA A 229 -4.50 0.00 -28.17
CA ALA A 229 -5.89 -0.06 -28.60
C ALA A 229 -6.60 -1.31 -28.08
N LEU A 230 -5.91 -2.46 -28.06
CA LEU A 230 -6.46 -3.70 -27.49
C LEU A 230 -6.75 -3.56 -26.00
N VAL A 231 -5.85 -2.94 -25.22
CA VAL A 231 -6.09 -2.73 -23.78
C VAL A 231 -7.28 -1.78 -23.57
N GLN A 232 -7.36 -0.71 -24.35
CA GLN A 232 -8.48 0.24 -24.29
C GLN A 232 -9.81 -0.41 -24.63
N GLU A 233 -9.86 -1.22 -25.69
CA GLU A 233 -11.07 -1.95 -26.08
C GLU A 233 -11.56 -2.86 -24.96
N GLU A 234 -10.66 -3.60 -24.32
CA GLU A 234 -11.03 -4.56 -23.27
C GLU A 234 -11.43 -3.87 -21.96
N CYS A 235 -10.81 -2.75 -21.59
CA CYS A 235 -11.25 -1.96 -20.44
C CYS A 235 -12.63 -1.33 -20.69
N ASN A 236 -12.87 -0.83 -21.92
CA ASN A 236 -14.16 -0.24 -22.30
C ASN A 236 -15.32 -1.25 -22.22
N ARG A 237 -15.06 -2.55 -22.46
CA ARG A 237 -16.07 -3.61 -22.27
C ARG A 237 -16.53 -3.76 -20.83
N LEU A 238 -15.72 -3.34 -19.86
CA LEU A 238 -16.07 -3.26 -18.43
C LEU A 238 -16.58 -1.86 -18.02
N GLY A 239 -16.76 -0.94 -18.97
CA GLY A 239 -17.18 0.43 -18.70
C GLY A 239 -16.10 1.30 -18.05
N VAL A 240 -14.83 0.93 -18.18
CA VAL A 240 -13.68 1.66 -17.62
C VAL A 240 -12.76 2.13 -18.72
N ASN A 241 -12.38 3.41 -18.68
CA ASN A 241 -11.41 3.96 -19.62
C ASN A 241 -9.98 3.52 -19.25
N ALA A 242 -9.18 3.20 -20.27
CA ALA A 242 -7.72 3.07 -20.15
C ALA A 242 -7.03 4.27 -20.80
N VAL A 243 -6.37 5.08 -19.98
CA VAL A 243 -5.73 6.32 -20.38
C VAL A 243 -4.22 6.13 -20.41
N LEU A 244 -3.57 6.61 -21.46
CA LEU A 244 -2.13 6.59 -21.56
C LEU A 244 -1.51 7.64 -20.63
N SER A 245 -0.45 7.27 -19.92
CA SER A 245 0.32 8.13 -19.03
C SER A 245 1.76 8.24 -19.53
N GLU A 246 2.20 9.47 -19.78
CA GLU A 246 3.56 9.81 -20.21
C GLU A 246 4.34 10.58 -19.13
N VAL A 247 3.88 10.55 -17.87
CA VAL A 247 4.42 11.36 -16.77
C VAL A 247 5.91 11.16 -16.51
N TRP A 248 6.45 9.97 -16.86
CA TRP A 248 7.87 9.69 -16.72
C TRP A 248 8.72 10.53 -17.69
N ALA A 249 8.26 10.71 -18.93
CA ALA A 249 9.01 11.44 -19.96
C ALA A 249 8.63 12.93 -20.04
N LYS A 250 7.40 13.28 -19.67
CA LYS A 250 6.80 14.60 -19.89
C LYS A 250 6.36 15.32 -18.60
N GLY A 251 6.66 14.78 -17.42
CA GLY A 251 6.22 15.36 -16.16
C GLY A 251 4.70 15.44 -16.05
N GLY A 252 4.17 16.47 -15.37
CA GLY A 252 2.75 16.69 -15.17
C GLY A 252 1.94 16.79 -16.47
N GLU A 253 2.54 17.31 -17.55
CA GLU A 253 1.89 17.40 -18.87
C GLU A 253 1.48 16.02 -19.38
N GLY A 254 2.34 15.01 -19.20
CA GLY A 254 2.08 13.62 -19.60
C GLY A 254 0.99 12.92 -18.78
N GLY A 255 0.47 13.56 -17.73
CA GLY A 255 -0.59 13.06 -16.87
C GLY A 255 -1.93 13.80 -17.02
N LEU A 256 -2.03 14.80 -17.89
CA LEU A 256 -3.21 15.67 -17.99
C LEU A 256 -4.48 14.89 -18.36
N GLU A 257 -4.41 13.97 -19.32
CA GLU A 257 -5.57 13.17 -19.72
C GLU A 257 -6.02 12.22 -18.60
N LEU A 258 -5.06 11.63 -17.87
CA LEU A 258 -5.38 10.82 -16.70
C LEU A 258 -6.01 11.67 -15.59
N ALA A 259 -5.48 12.86 -15.32
CA ALA A 259 -6.02 13.77 -14.32
C ALA A 259 -7.45 14.21 -14.66
N LYS A 260 -7.72 14.55 -15.93
CA LYS A 260 -9.08 14.88 -16.40
C LYS A 260 -10.03 13.71 -16.22
N GLU A 261 -9.60 12.50 -16.57
CA GLU A 261 -10.44 11.31 -16.40
C GLU A 261 -10.71 11.00 -14.92
N VAL A 262 -9.70 11.16 -14.05
CA VAL A 262 -9.88 11.02 -12.59
C VAL A 262 -10.92 12.01 -12.07
N VAL A 263 -10.83 13.29 -12.44
CA VAL A 263 -11.81 14.30 -12.05
C VAL A 263 -13.20 13.93 -12.57
N ARG A 264 -13.31 13.54 -13.84
CA ARG A 264 -14.57 13.15 -14.47
C ARG A 264 -15.24 11.98 -13.74
N ILE A 265 -14.50 10.91 -13.42
CA ILE A 265 -15.10 9.74 -12.74
C ILE A 265 -15.47 10.03 -11.28
N ILE A 266 -14.84 11.02 -10.64
CA ILE A 266 -15.25 11.51 -9.31
C ILE A 266 -16.57 12.27 -9.41
N GLU A 267 -16.73 13.13 -10.42
CA GLU A 267 -17.92 13.98 -10.61
C GLU A 267 -19.12 13.20 -11.15
N GLU A 268 -18.91 12.27 -12.08
CA GLU A 268 -19.97 11.59 -12.83
C GLU A 268 -20.19 10.13 -12.38
N GLY A 269 -19.19 9.51 -11.74
CA GLY A 269 -19.20 8.09 -11.41
C GLY A 269 -20.11 7.76 -10.22
N LYS A 270 -20.76 6.60 -10.28
CA LYS A 270 -21.45 6.06 -9.10
C LYS A 270 -20.43 5.47 -8.14
N ASN A 271 -20.49 5.89 -6.88
CA ASN A 271 -19.64 5.37 -5.84
C ASN A 271 -20.49 4.76 -4.72
N ASN A 272 -20.42 3.44 -4.60
CA ASN A 272 -21.12 2.61 -3.61
C ASN A 272 -20.12 1.90 -2.69
N PHE A 273 -18.98 2.55 -2.43
CA PHE A 273 -17.91 2.03 -1.58
C PHE A 273 -18.42 1.40 -0.28
N LYS A 274 -18.01 0.17 -0.05
CA LYS A 274 -18.06 -0.52 1.23
C LYS A 274 -16.93 -1.57 1.30
N PRO A 275 -16.40 -1.87 2.51
CA PRO A 275 -15.57 -3.06 2.71
C PRO A 275 -16.28 -4.33 2.22
N ILE A 276 -15.52 -5.34 1.79
CA ILE A 276 -16.08 -6.60 1.28
C ILE A 276 -16.47 -7.58 2.39
N TYR A 277 -16.17 -7.25 3.65
CA TYR A 277 -16.61 -7.99 4.84
C TYR A 277 -16.85 -7.06 6.04
N ASP A 278 -17.79 -7.47 6.89
CA ASP A 278 -18.08 -6.84 8.18
C ASP A 278 -17.15 -7.38 9.29
N LEU A 279 -16.99 -6.65 10.40
CA LEU A 279 -16.12 -7.07 11.51
C LEU A 279 -16.69 -8.20 12.37
N ASP A 280 -18.00 -8.44 12.27
CA ASP A 280 -18.76 -9.43 13.04
C ASP A 280 -18.96 -10.76 12.30
N MET A 281 -18.40 -10.88 11.08
CA MET A 281 -18.37 -12.12 10.30
C MET A 281 -17.60 -13.25 10.99
#